data_AF-A0A951A8M7-F1
#
_entry.id   AF-A0A951A8M7-F1
#
_cell.length_a   1.000
_cell.length_b   1.000
_cell.length_c   1.000
_cell.angle_alpha   90.00
_cell.angle_beta   90.00
_cell.angle_gamma   90.00
#
_symmetry.space_group_name_H-M   'P 1'
#
loop_
_entity.id
_entity.type
_entity.pdbx_description
1 polymer ?
#
loop_
_entity_poly.entity_id
_entity_poly.type
_entity_poly.pdbx_seq_one_letter_code
_entity_poly.pdbx_strand_id
1 'polypeptide(L)'
;MTKKRAYYGVPLTQDVLPNHIWRPLVEKAGFQMEDIPRTWDAFYDFFKEVHKKLKAQGVRNVYGLGLNVTTNGVDPNNVFNYFLIAYGGGGIVTKDGKLHLDDAKVKQAVVHALTYPATAYKEGFVPRGAINWNDADDNNAFHAKQIVMDLDGTISTEVAILSQGKKEDYDAIVTMGLAQSND
;
A
#
# COMPACT_ATOMS: atom_id res chain seq x y z
N MET A 1 40.48 -4.40 8.46
CA MET A 1 39.22 -3.90 9.08
C MET A 1 38.66 -4.95 10.02
N THR A 2 38.28 -4.60 11.25
CA THR A 2 37.90 -5.54 12.33
C THR A 2 36.44 -6.05 12.27
N LYS A 3 35.66 -5.67 11.25
CA LYS A 3 34.24 -6.05 11.03
C LYS A 3 33.30 -5.88 12.25
N LYS A 4 33.67 -5.07 13.24
CA LYS A 4 32.81 -4.79 14.40
C LYS A 4 31.72 -3.78 14.01
N ARG A 5 30.47 -4.11 14.31
CA ARG A 5 29.34 -3.17 14.21
C ARG A 5 29.51 -2.06 15.24
N ALA A 6 29.22 -0.82 14.85
CA ALA A 6 29.18 0.34 15.73
C ALA A 6 28.02 1.24 15.31
N TYR A 7 27.58 2.13 16.20
CA TYR A 7 26.53 3.10 15.91
C TYR A 7 27.15 4.34 15.25
N TYR A 8 26.65 4.70 14.07
CA TYR A 8 27.13 5.84 13.27
C TYR A 8 26.05 6.91 13.03
N GLY A 9 24.86 6.73 13.60
CA GLY A 9 23.74 7.64 13.46
C GLY A 9 22.83 7.61 14.68
N VAL A 10 22.13 8.70 14.90
CA VAL A 10 21.11 8.85 15.95
C VAL A 10 19.76 9.00 15.24
N PRO A 11 18.76 8.14 15.49
CA PRO A 11 17.43 8.32 14.92
C PRO A 11 16.84 9.67 15.37
N LEU A 12 16.46 10.51 14.41
CA LEU A 12 15.83 11.80 14.68
C LEU A 12 14.32 11.73 14.48
N THR A 13 13.90 11.19 13.35
CA THR A 13 12.50 10.92 12.98
C THR A 13 12.39 9.54 12.35
N GLN A 14 11.18 9.00 12.36
CA GLN A 14 10.85 7.74 11.71
C GLN A 14 9.52 7.91 11.00
N ASP A 15 9.43 7.31 9.82
CA ASP A 15 8.20 7.18 9.08
C ASP A 15 7.59 5.80 9.31
N VAL A 16 6.26 5.77 9.27
CA VAL A 16 5.44 4.55 9.29
C VAL A 16 4.69 4.44 7.99
N LEU A 17 4.15 3.26 7.72
CA LEU A 17 3.68 2.88 6.39
C LEU A 17 2.23 2.40 6.55
N PRO A 18 1.26 3.33 6.55
CA PRO A 18 -0.13 3.01 6.80
C PRO A 18 -0.91 2.67 5.53
N ASN A 19 -2.17 2.33 5.71
CA ASN A 19 -3.17 2.30 4.66
C ASN A 19 -4.08 3.53 4.83
N HIS A 20 -4.24 4.32 3.78
CA HIS A 20 -5.11 5.50 3.75
C HIS A 20 -6.42 5.12 3.07
N ILE A 21 -7.57 5.36 3.72
CA ILE A 21 -8.85 4.85 3.22
C ILE A 21 -9.90 5.95 3.20
N TRP A 22 -10.59 6.10 2.07
CA TRP A 22 -11.81 6.90 2.00
C TRP A 22 -13.00 6.13 2.57
N ARG A 23 -13.30 6.35 3.85
CA ARG A 23 -14.53 5.87 4.49
C ARG A 23 -15.79 6.08 3.65
N PRO A 24 -16.07 7.27 3.08
CA PRO A 24 -17.30 7.46 2.30
C PRO A 24 -17.38 6.60 1.04
N LEU A 25 -16.25 6.16 0.46
CA LEU A 25 -16.27 5.25 -0.68
C LEU A 25 -16.58 3.80 -0.26
N VAL A 26 -16.08 3.38 0.91
CA VAL A 26 -16.42 2.08 1.52
C VAL A 26 -17.91 2.03 1.87
N GLU A 27 -18.41 3.07 2.55
CA GLU A 27 -19.83 3.17 2.95
C GLU A 27 -20.76 3.25 1.74
N LYS A 28 -20.39 4.01 0.70
CA LYS A 28 -21.17 4.08 -0.55
C LYS A 28 -21.30 2.72 -1.23
N ALA A 29 -20.27 1.88 -1.15
CA ALA A 29 -20.32 0.51 -1.67
C ALA A 29 -21.21 -0.43 -0.84
N GLY A 30 -21.74 0.02 0.30
CA GLY A 30 -22.61 -0.72 1.19
C GLY A 30 -21.87 -1.53 2.26
N PHE A 31 -20.60 -1.26 2.48
CA PHE A 31 -19.79 -1.88 3.55
C PHE A 31 -19.64 -0.91 4.74
N GLN A 32 -19.23 -1.43 5.88
CA GLN A 32 -18.80 -0.66 7.04
C GLN A 32 -17.28 -0.77 7.21
N MET A 33 -16.66 0.14 7.95
CA MET A 33 -15.21 0.10 8.17
C MET A 33 -14.79 -1.14 8.97
N GLU A 34 -15.69 -1.65 9.82
CA GLU A 34 -15.51 -2.85 10.62
C GLU A 34 -15.52 -4.14 9.78
N ASP A 35 -16.02 -4.08 8.54
CA ASP A 35 -16.02 -5.21 7.61
C ASP A 35 -14.64 -5.48 7.01
N ILE A 36 -13.69 -4.53 7.14
CA ILE A 36 -12.35 -4.65 6.56
C ILE A 36 -11.60 -5.82 7.23
N PRO A 37 -11.20 -6.85 6.47
CA PRO A 37 -10.49 -8.00 7.01
C PRO A 37 -9.12 -7.62 7.57
N ARG A 38 -8.57 -8.46 8.45
CA ARG A 38 -7.30 -8.16 9.13
C ARG A 38 -6.07 -8.82 8.52
N THR A 39 -6.23 -9.81 7.64
CA THR A 39 -5.11 -10.51 6.98
C THR A 39 -4.77 -9.88 5.64
N TRP A 40 -3.51 -9.95 5.24
CA TRP A 40 -2.94 -9.18 4.14
C TRP A 40 -3.73 -9.30 2.83
N ASP A 41 -3.95 -10.52 2.34
CA ASP A 41 -4.64 -10.70 1.04
C ASP A 41 -6.11 -10.29 1.15
N ALA A 42 -6.78 -10.72 2.22
CA ALA A 42 -8.19 -10.40 2.43
C ALA A 42 -8.43 -8.89 2.60
N PHE A 43 -7.49 -8.16 3.21
CA PHE A 43 -7.55 -6.71 3.37
C PHE A 43 -7.55 -6.02 1.99
N TYR A 44 -6.60 -6.34 1.11
CA TYR A 44 -6.54 -5.71 -0.20
C TYR A 44 -7.62 -6.25 -1.17
N ASP A 45 -8.00 -7.51 -1.06
CA ASP A 45 -9.10 -8.09 -1.85
C ASP A 45 -10.46 -7.47 -1.48
N PHE A 46 -10.65 -7.08 -0.21
CA PHE A 46 -11.84 -6.32 0.19
C PHE A 46 -12.01 -5.05 -0.63
N PHE A 47 -10.95 -4.27 -0.88
CA PHE A 47 -11.05 -3.06 -1.70
C PHE A 47 -11.28 -3.34 -3.19
N LYS A 48 -10.91 -4.53 -3.68
CA LYS A 48 -11.34 -5.01 -5.01
C LYS A 48 -12.85 -5.23 -5.03
N GLU A 49 -13.44 -5.76 -3.97
CA GLU A 49 -14.90 -5.91 -3.84
C GLU A 49 -15.62 -4.56 -3.71
N VAL A 50 -15.07 -3.62 -2.93
CA VAL A 50 -15.57 -2.23 -2.86
C VAL A 50 -15.60 -1.61 -4.26
N HIS A 51 -14.52 -1.74 -5.03
CA HIS A 51 -14.47 -1.28 -6.42
C HIS A 51 -15.57 -1.92 -7.28
N LYS A 52 -15.73 -3.25 -7.25
CA LYS A 52 -16.78 -3.95 -8.01
C LYS A 52 -18.18 -3.42 -7.67
N LYS A 53 -18.49 -3.22 -6.39
CA LYS A 53 -19.77 -2.66 -5.93
C LYS A 53 -19.98 -1.23 -6.41
N LEU A 54 -18.99 -0.35 -6.28
CA LEU A 54 -19.06 1.03 -6.78
C LEU A 54 -19.32 1.07 -8.29
N LYS A 55 -18.66 0.19 -9.07
CA LYS A 55 -18.87 0.11 -10.53
C LYS A 55 -20.27 -0.36 -10.89
N ALA A 56 -20.81 -1.34 -10.15
CA ALA A 56 -22.16 -1.84 -10.34
C ALA A 56 -23.22 -0.76 -10.04
N GLN A 57 -22.94 0.15 -9.10
CA GLN A 57 -23.75 1.33 -8.82
C GLN A 57 -23.56 2.49 -9.82
N GLY A 58 -22.75 2.29 -10.86
CA GLY A 58 -22.51 3.31 -11.89
C GLY A 58 -21.43 4.34 -11.55
N VAL A 59 -20.73 4.22 -10.41
CA VAL A 59 -19.57 5.07 -10.11
C VAL A 59 -18.45 4.74 -11.10
N ARG A 60 -18.01 5.76 -11.84
CA ARG A 60 -16.94 5.65 -12.84
C ARG A 60 -15.65 6.25 -12.29
N ASN A 61 -14.52 5.86 -12.90
CA ASN A 61 -13.19 6.40 -12.60
C ASN A 61 -12.72 6.26 -11.15
N VAL A 62 -13.31 5.32 -10.39
CA VAL A 62 -12.83 4.90 -9.07
C VAL A 62 -12.26 3.49 -9.17
N TYR A 63 -11.10 3.28 -8.56
CA TYR A 63 -10.35 2.04 -8.50
C TYR A 63 -10.22 1.59 -7.05
N GLY A 64 -10.07 0.29 -6.82
CA GLY A 64 -10.02 -0.25 -5.45
C GLY A 64 -8.73 0.11 -4.74
N LEU A 65 -7.61 0.04 -5.47
CA LEU A 65 -6.27 0.00 -4.90
C LEU A 65 -5.39 1.11 -5.50
N GLY A 66 -4.80 1.93 -4.63
CA GLY A 66 -3.60 2.72 -4.88
C GLY A 66 -2.38 1.87 -4.56
N LEU A 67 -1.67 1.43 -5.60
CA LEU A 67 -0.42 0.70 -5.48
C LEU A 67 0.56 1.29 -6.49
N ASN A 68 1.71 1.75 -6.00
CA ASN A 68 2.82 2.19 -6.84
C ASN A 68 3.46 0.99 -7.56
N VAL A 69 3.01 0.74 -8.80
CA VAL A 69 3.50 -0.33 -9.69
C VAL A 69 4.50 0.17 -10.75
N THR A 70 5.01 1.38 -10.54
CA THR A 70 6.03 2.05 -11.34
C THR A 70 7.44 1.55 -10.97
N THR A 71 8.46 2.02 -11.68
CA THR A 71 9.88 1.87 -11.29
C THR A 71 10.51 3.21 -10.91
N ASN A 72 9.70 4.25 -10.78
CA ASN A 72 10.14 5.62 -10.49
C ASN A 72 9.84 5.96 -9.03
N GLY A 73 10.82 6.53 -8.33
CA GLY A 73 10.67 6.96 -6.94
C GLY A 73 10.95 5.87 -5.89
N VAL A 74 10.63 6.18 -4.64
CA VAL A 74 10.86 5.32 -3.46
C VAL A 74 9.65 4.43 -3.20
N ASP A 75 8.44 4.88 -3.48
CA ASP A 75 7.21 4.16 -3.13
C ASP A 75 7.02 2.80 -3.81
N PRO A 76 7.46 2.54 -5.06
CA PRO A 76 7.43 1.17 -5.58
C PRO A 76 8.36 0.21 -4.80
N ASN A 77 9.48 0.70 -4.24
CA ASN A 77 10.35 -0.13 -3.40
C ASN A 77 9.67 -0.42 -2.06
N ASN A 78 8.99 0.56 -1.50
CA ASN A 78 8.17 0.43 -0.30
C ASN A 78 7.09 -0.65 -0.49
N VAL A 79 6.27 -0.53 -1.56
CA VAL A 79 5.25 -1.52 -1.92
C VAL A 79 5.84 -2.92 -2.02
N PHE A 80 6.96 -3.11 -2.74
CA PHE A 80 7.61 -4.41 -2.83
C PHE A 80 8.00 -4.95 -1.45
N ASN A 81 8.63 -4.13 -0.60
CA ASN A 81 9.06 -4.56 0.73
C ASN A 81 7.88 -4.92 1.65
N TYR A 82 6.74 -4.23 1.55
CA TYR A 82 5.57 -4.53 2.39
C TYR A 82 4.99 -5.88 2.07
N PHE A 83 4.71 -6.12 0.79
CA PHE A 83 4.21 -7.42 0.35
C PHE A 83 5.23 -8.52 0.64
N LEU A 84 6.54 -8.27 0.43
CA LEU A 84 7.58 -9.24 0.74
C LEU A 84 7.55 -9.66 2.21
N ILE A 85 7.51 -8.68 3.13
CA ILE A 85 7.48 -8.96 4.57
C ILE A 85 6.17 -9.68 4.95
N ALA A 86 5.02 -9.23 4.43
CA ALA A 86 3.71 -9.82 4.72
C ALA A 86 3.47 -11.21 4.13
N TYR A 87 4.33 -11.67 3.21
CA TYR A 87 4.37 -13.06 2.76
C TYR A 87 5.49 -13.87 3.42
N GLY A 88 6.10 -13.35 4.49
CA GLY A 88 7.13 -14.05 5.25
C GLY A 88 8.51 -14.04 4.61
N GLY A 89 8.76 -13.12 3.67
CA GLY A 89 10.06 -12.88 3.02
C GLY A 89 11.02 -12.01 3.84
N GLY A 90 10.67 -11.73 5.11
CA GLY A 90 11.57 -11.10 6.06
C GLY A 90 12.87 -11.90 6.18
N GLY A 91 14.00 -11.25 5.89
CA GLY A 91 15.31 -11.93 5.83
C GLY A 91 15.77 -12.31 4.43
N ILE A 92 15.20 -11.70 3.38
CA ILE A 92 15.75 -11.75 2.00
C ILE A 92 17.25 -11.44 1.94
N VAL A 93 17.77 -10.65 2.88
CA VAL A 93 19.20 -10.49 3.12
C VAL A 93 19.56 -11.07 4.49
N THR A 94 20.51 -12.00 4.51
CA THR A 94 21.03 -12.64 5.73
C THR A 94 21.87 -11.66 6.58
N LYS A 95 22.14 -12.04 7.84
CA LYS A 95 22.94 -11.21 8.77
C LYS A 95 24.37 -10.93 8.30
N ASP A 96 24.92 -11.76 7.42
CA ASP A 96 26.24 -11.59 6.77
C ASP A 96 26.17 -10.80 5.45
N GLY A 97 24.99 -10.25 5.11
CA GLY A 97 24.80 -9.35 3.96
C GLY A 97 24.64 -10.06 2.62
N LYS A 98 24.29 -11.35 2.63
CA LYS A 98 24.08 -12.13 1.41
C LYS A 98 22.60 -12.26 1.10
N LEU A 99 22.29 -12.35 -0.18
CA LEU A 99 20.95 -12.65 -0.68
C LEU A 99 20.56 -14.09 -0.30
N HIS A 100 19.34 -14.28 0.21
CA HIS A 100 18.83 -15.55 0.75
C HIS A 100 17.69 -16.14 -0.09
N LEU A 101 17.85 -16.15 -1.42
CA LEU A 101 16.82 -16.67 -2.35
C LEU A 101 16.85 -18.20 -2.52
N ASP A 102 17.80 -18.88 -1.89
CA ASP A 102 17.89 -20.33 -1.77
C ASP A 102 16.85 -20.90 -0.79
N ASP A 103 16.37 -20.10 0.16
CA ASP A 103 15.23 -20.44 1.01
C ASP A 103 13.92 -20.41 0.21
N ALA A 104 13.20 -21.52 0.22
CA ALA A 104 11.95 -21.67 -0.54
C ALA A 104 10.84 -20.71 -0.08
N LYS A 105 10.74 -20.42 1.23
CA LYS A 105 9.76 -19.48 1.78
C LYS A 105 10.08 -18.06 1.32
N VAL A 106 11.35 -17.63 1.40
CA VAL A 106 11.77 -16.30 0.93
C VAL A 106 11.52 -16.16 -0.57
N LYS A 107 11.89 -17.17 -1.36
CA LYS A 107 11.66 -17.16 -2.81
C LYS A 107 10.18 -17.08 -3.16
N GLN A 108 9.32 -17.82 -2.47
CA GLN A 108 7.87 -17.75 -2.66
C GLN A 108 7.30 -16.38 -2.29
N ALA A 109 7.76 -15.79 -1.19
CA ALA A 109 7.36 -14.46 -0.76
C ALA A 109 7.72 -13.39 -1.82
N VAL A 110 8.91 -13.47 -2.43
CA VAL A 110 9.30 -12.59 -3.54
C VAL A 110 8.37 -12.75 -4.74
N VAL A 111 8.03 -13.99 -5.11
CA VAL A 111 7.09 -14.26 -6.20
C VAL A 111 5.75 -13.60 -5.89
N HIS A 112 5.18 -13.85 -4.71
CA HIS A 112 3.89 -13.27 -4.32
C HIS A 112 3.92 -11.74 -4.27
N ALA A 113 4.99 -11.15 -3.75
CA ALA A 113 5.17 -9.70 -3.66
C ALA A 113 5.22 -9.00 -5.02
N LEU A 114 5.69 -9.69 -6.06
CA LEU A 114 5.65 -9.20 -7.43
C LEU A 114 4.32 -9.52 -8.11
N THR A 115 3.75 -10.70 -7.88
CA THR A 115 2.58 -11.17 -8.63
C THR A 115 1.29 -10.52 -8.16
N TYR A 116 1.10 -10.25 -6.87
CA TYR A 116 -0.16 -9.69 -6.38
C TYR A 116 -0.40 -8.27 -6.95
N PRO A 117 0.51 -7.28 -6.79
CA PRO A 117 0.30 -5.95 -7.35
C PRO A 117 0.18 -5.96 -8.88
N ALA A 118 1.01 -6.76 -9.56
CA ALA A 118 0.97 -6.89 -11.01
C ALA A 118 -0.37 -7.48 -11.51
N THR A 119 -0.93 -8.46 -10.79
CA THR A 119 -2.24 -9.05 -11.12
C THR A 119 -3.35 -8.05 -10.88
N ALA A 120 -3.37 -7.39 -9.73
CA ALA A 120 -4.34 -6.35 -9.41
C ALA A 120 -4.34 -5.22 -10.46
N TYR A 121 -3.16 -4.81 -10.94
CA TYR A 121 -3.04 -3.84 -12.04
C TYR A 121 -3.57 -4.38 -13.37
N LYS A 122 -3.18 -5.59 -13.77
CA LYS A 122 -3.63 -6.21 -15.04
C LYS A 122 -5.14 -6.43 -15.08
N GLU A 123 -5.74 -6.77 -13.94
CA GLU A 123 -7.19 -6.95 -13.78
C GLU A 123 -7.95 -5.62 -13.64
N GLY A 124 -7.26 -4.49 -13.57
CA GLY A 124 -7.85 -3.16 -13.55
C GLY A 124 -8.34 -2.68 -12.19
N PHE A 125 -7.85 -3.27 -11.10
CA PHE A 125 -8.14 -2.79 -9.73
C PHE A 125 -7.25 -1.62 -9.30
N VAL A 126 -6.13 -1.42 -9.98
CA VAL A 126 -5.21 -0.28 -9.84
C VAL A 126 -5.37 0.62 -11.08
N PRO A 127 -5.29 1.95 -10.96
CA PRO A 127 -5.35 2.85 -12.12
C PRO A 127 -4.31 2.51 -13.20
N ARG A 128 -4.72 2.50 -14.47
CA ARG A 128 -3.79 2.26 -15.60
C ARG A 128 -2.63 3.26 -15.66
N GLY A 129 -2.85 4.48 -15.19
CA GLY A 129 -1.81 5.51 -15.11
C GLY A 129 -0.71 5.22 -14.09
N ALA A 130 -0.96 4.31 -13.14
CA ALA A 130 -0.05 4.04 -12.02
C ALA A 130 1.33 3.50 -12.43
N ILE A 131 1.45 2.96 -13.64
CA ILE A 131 2.73 2.54 -14.20
C ILE A 131 3.68 3.72 -14.47
N ASN A 132 3.16 4.96 -14.51
CA ASN A 132 3.92 6.18 -14.73
C ASN A 132 3.96 7.09 -13.49
N TRP A 133 3.45 6.64 -12.35
CA TRP A 133 3.44 7.45 -11.13
C TRP A 133 4.86 7.75 -10.64
N ASN A 134 5.00 8.88 -9.96
CA ASN A 134 6.05 9.19 -9.00
C ASN A 134 5.45 9.22 -7.58
N ASP A 135 6.30 9.41 -6.57
CA ASP A 135 5.95 9.39 -5.13
C ASP A 135 4.87 10.43 -4.69
N ALA A 136 4.47 11.38 -5.55
CA ALA A 136 3.38 12.30 -5.26
C ALA A 136 2.07 11.97 -6.00
N ASP A 137 2.11 11.07 -6.99
CA ASP A 137 0.97 10.83 -7.88
C ASP A 137 -0.10 9.94 -7.27
N ASP A 138 0.28 9.04 -6.38
CA ASP A 138 -0.63 8.24 -5.55
C ASP A 138 -1.44 9.12 -4.60
N ASN A 139 -0.77 10.04 -3.89
CA ASN A 139 -1.36 11.10 -3.09
C ASN A 139 -2.36 11.93 -3.92
N ASN A 140 -1.97 12.36 -5.13
CA ASN A 140 -2.85 13.08 -6.04
C ASN A 140 -4.08 12.25 -6.45
N ALA A 141 -3.89 10.95 -6.74
CA ALA A 141 -4.97 10.03 -7.09
C ALA A 141 -5.92 9.81 -5.91
N PHE A 142 -5.40 9.72 -4.69
CA PHE A 142 -6.17 9.61 -3.47
C PHE A 142 -7.00 10.88 -3.22
N HIS A 143 -6.39 12.07 -3.33
CA HIS A 143 -7.08 13.35 -3.14
C HIS A 143 -8.18 13.58 -4.21
N ALA A 144 -7.97 13.08 -5.41
CA ALA A 144 -8.96 13.08 -6.49
C ALA A 144 -10.09 12.05 -6.30
N LYS A 145 -10.05 11.26 -5.20
CA LYS A 145 -10.96 10.13 -4.93
C LYS A 145 -10.98 9.11 -6.08
N GLN A 146 -9.86 8.99 -6.81
CA GLN A 146 -9.69 8.04 -7.92
C GLN A 146 -9.41 6.62 -7.41
N ILE A 147 -8.88 6.49 -6.19
CA ILE A 147 -8.63 5.23 -5.50
C ILE A 147 -9.41 5.21 -4.18
N VAL A 148 -9.94 4.04 -3.81
CA VAL A 148 -10.66 3.87 -2.53
C VAL A 148 -9.69 3.87 -1.35
N MET A 149 -8.56 3.19 -1.53
CA MET A 149 -7.49 3.09 -0.55
C MET A 149 -6.14 3.33 -1.20
N ASP A 150 -5.18 3.81 -0.43
CA ASP A 150 -3.77 3.95 -0.83
C ASP A 150 -2.83 3.28 0.17
N LEU A 151 -1.82 2.57 -0.34
CA LEU A 151 -0.73 2.01 0.45
C LEU A 151 0.50 2.86 0.18
N ASP A 152 0.64 3.92 0.96
CA ASP A 152 1.70 4.91 0.86
C ASP A 152 2.48 4.97 2.18
N GLY A 153 3.72 5.45 2.11
CA GLY A 153 4.50 5.76 3.29
C GLY A 153 4.12 7.12 3.88
N THR A 154 4.33 7.25 5.18
CA THR A 154 4.10 8.47 5.96
C THR A 154 2.61 8.81 6.16
N ILE A 155 2.33 10.06 6.55
CA ILE A 155 0.98 10.65 6.64
C ILE A 155 0.85 11.86 5.68
N SER A 156 1.67 11.85 4.61
CA SER A 156 1.71 12.85 3.53
C SER A 156 0.32 13.09 2.94
N THR A 157 -0.44 12.01 2.71
CA THR A 157 -1.81 12.04 2.19
C THR A 157 -2.70 12.95 3.03
N GLU A 158 -2.81 12.70 4.34
CA GLU A 158 -3.70 13.42 5.23
C GLU A 158 -3.19 14.84 5.50
N VAL A 159 -1.89 15.00 5.74
CA VAL A 159 -1.28 16.32 6.04
C VAL A 159 -1.44 17.26 4.85
N ALA A 160 -1.28 16.76 3.61
CA ALA A 160 -1.48 17.57 2.41
C ALA A 160 -2.94 18.05 2.29
N ILE A 161 -3.94 17.18 2.48
CA ILE A 161 -5.36 17.56 2.47
C ILE A 161 -5.67 18.60 3.54
N LEU A 162 -5.18 18.41 4.77
CA LEU A 162 -5.39 19.35 5.86
C LEU A 162 -4.76 20.71 5.56
N SER A 163 -3.55 20.72 4.99
CA SER A 163 -2.84 21.97 4.61
C SER A 163 -3.56 22.77 3.52
N GLN A 164 -4.37 22.11 2.69
CA GLN A 164 -5.22 22.73 1.68
C GLN A 164 -6.55 23.27 2.27
N GLY A 165 -6.76 23.18 3.59
CA GLY A 165 -7.98 23.64 4.25
C GLY A 165 -9.18 22.70 4.08
N LYS A 166 -8.98 21.48 3.57
CA LYS A 166 -10.05 20.50 3.32
C LYS A 166 -10.32 19.62 4.54
N LYS A 167 -10.74 20.25 5.64
CA LYS A 167 -10.93 19.54 6.92
C LYS A 167 -11.95 18.40 6.85
N GLU A 168 -13.05 18.58 6.13
CA GLU A 168 -14.08 17.54 5.98
C GLU A 168 -13.53 16.27 5.30
N ASP A 169 -12.70 16.47 4.27
CA ASP A 169 -12.00 15.39 3.59
C ASP A 169 -11.00 14.70 4.52
N TYR A 170 -10.23 15.47 5.30
CA TYR A 170 -9.34 14.92 6.32
C TYR A 170 -10.09 14.06 7.35
N ASP A 171 -11.22 14.55 7.86
CA ASP A 171 -12.03 13.84 8.87
C ASP A 171 -12.69 12.57 8.29
N ALA A 172 -12.88 12.51 6.98
CA ALA A 172 -13.45 11.36 6.27
C ALA A 172 -12.41 10.27 5.97
N ILE A 173 -11.11 10.56 6.06
CA ILE A 173 -10.05 9.58 5.86
C ILE A 173 -9.89 8.73 7.13
N VAL A 174 -9.65 7.44 6.91
CA VAL A 174 -9.26 6.50 7.97
C VAL A 174 -7.88 5.97 7.65
N THR A 175 -6.94 6.27 8.54
CA THR A 175 -5.57 5.76 8.49
C THR A 175 -5.50 4.48 9.33
N MET A 176 -5.18 3.35 8.70
CA MET A 176 -5.00 2.06 9.38
C MET A 176 -3.53 1.65 9.33
N GLY A 177 -3.08 0.88 10.32
CA GLY A 177 -1.78 0.20 10.22
C GLY A 177 -1.77 -0.85 9.11
N LEU A 178 -0.61 -1.48 8.89
CA LEU A 178 -0.51 -2.62 7.99
C LEU A 178 -1.40 -3.78 8.46
N ALA A 179 -2.00 -4.47 7.50
CA ALA A 179 -2.72 -5.72 7.76
C ALA A 179 -1.76 -6.79 8.30
N GLN A 180 -2.31 -7.76 9.02
CA GLN A 180 -1.56 -8.90 9.53
C GLN A 180 -1.02 -9.73 8.37
N SER A 181 0.20 -10.22 8.53
CA SER A 181 0.85 -11.12 7.59
C SER A 181 -0.02 -12.36 7.28
N ASN A 182 0.12 -12.91 6.08
CA ASN A 182 -0.52 -14.18 5.72
C ASN A 182 0.33 -15.42 6.12
N ASP A 183 1.50 -15.19 6.72
CA ASP A 183 2.49 -16.23 7.02
C ASP A 183 2.30 -16.97 8.36
#